data_AF-A0A932YPX9-F1
#
_entry.id   AF-A0A932YPX9-F1
#
_cell.length_a   1.000
_cell.length_b   1.000
_cell.length_c   1.000
_cell.angle_alpha   90.00
_cell.angle_beta   90.00
_cell.angle_gamma   90.00
#
_symmetry.space_group_name_H-M   'P 1'
#
loop_
_entity.id
_entity.type
_entity.pdbx_description
1 polymer ?
#
loop_
_entity_poly.entity_id
_entity_poly.type
_entity_poly.pdbx_seq_one_letter_code
_entity_poly.pdbx_strand_id
1 'polypeptide(L)'
;MSERLFDSQRLQKSALAVVNRLNEVAINRERTYPSSIKAVLVFSGPGTNYDRLKPGQEEWMAWMDRDRIRAGVAVAREVTATAMSEALGRRIRTDEVTPGDVEKYGPYFVYNGIPLENKVFREALTSEVGKRKLPKSKVLIIDEVRENGFVDIAHTAHQVKSFYQELGNPQSPLHGIENVALVAHIPDFVRIPFYTKKYNDEFIESGGHGLRFWAYGLIDRKGSAVPHTESELPKLVTYAERGHLAIEPSPLSF
;
A
#
# COMPACT_ATOMS: atom_id res chain seq x y z
N MET A 1 1.60 -14.59 34.53
CA MET A 1 1.66 -14.21 33.10
C MET A 1 3.08 -13.78 32.83
N SER A 2 3.87 -14.55 32.06
CA SER A 2 5.22 -14.11 31.73
C SER A 2 5.11 -12.98 30.71
N GLU A 3 5.62 -11.79 31.04
CA GLU A 3 5.95 -10.79 30.05
C GLU A 3 6.76 -11.48 28.95
N ARG A 4 6.21 -11.60 27.74
CA ARG A 4 7.02 -11.97 26.59
C ARG A 4 8.06 -10.86 26.46
N LEU A 5 9.29 -11.15 26.85
CA LEU A 5 10.44 -10.27 26.63
C LEU A 5 10.42 -9.84 25.17
N PHE A 6 10.16 -8.55 24.96
CA PHE A 6 10.17 -7.93 23.66
C PHE A 6 11.60 -7.98 23.10
N ASP A 7 11.81 -8.79 22.06
CA ASP A 7 13.11 -8.96 21.42
C ASP A 7 13.23 -8.01 20.22
N SER A 8 13.78 -6.82 20.50
CA SER A 8 13.97 -5.77 19.50
C SER A 8 14.93 -6.18 18.39
N GLN A 9 15.91 -7.05 18.66
CA GLN A 9 16.86 -7.54 17.65
C GLN A 9 16.17 -8.49 16.69
N ARG A 10 15.35 -9.42 17.19
CA ARG A 10 14.55 -10.32 16.36
C ARG A 10 13.58 -9.53 15.47
N LEU A 11 12.90 -8.53 16.03
CA LEU A 11 11.97 -7.67 15.28
C LEU A 11 12.66 -6.97 14.10
N GLN A 12 13.79 -6.30 14.35
CA GLN A 12 14.55 -5.63 13.31
C GLN A 12 15.08 -6.61 12.25
N LYS A 13 15.56 -7.79 12.67
CA LYS A 13 16.01 -8.84 11.75
C LYS A 13 14.88 -9.32 10.82
N SER A 14 13.67 -9.51 11.36
CA SER A 14 12.50 -9.87 10.56
C SER A 14 12.12 -8.77 9.57
N ALA A 15 12.16 -7.51 9.97
CA ALA A 15 11.89 -6.38 9.07
C ALA A 15 12.92 -6.26 7.94
N LEU A 16 14.21 -6.39 8.28
CA LEU A 16 15.30 -6.39 7.29
C LEU A 16 15.19 -7.55 6.31
N ALA A 17 14.74 -8.73 6.75
CA ALA A 17 14.50 -9.86 5.85
C ALA A 17 13.44 -9.55 4.79
N VAL A 18 12.36 -8.84 5.15
CA VAL A 18 11.34 -8.38 4.19
C VAL A 18 11.94 -7.38 3.20
N VAL A 19 12.67 -6.39 3.69
CA VAL A 19 13.33 -5.36 2.85
C VAL A 19 14.31 -6.01 1.86
N ASN A 20 15.16 -6.92 2.34
CA ASN A 20 16.13 -7.60 1.49
C ASN A 20 15.44 -8.44 0.41
N ARG A 21 14.38 -9.18 0.78
CA ARG A 21 13.62 -9.96 -0.19
C ARG A 21 12.97 -9.08 -1.26
N LEU A 22 12.42 -7.93 -0.88
CA LEU A 22 11.85 -6.98 -1.83
C LEU A 22 12.91 -6.38 -2.76
N ASN A 23 14.11 -6.09 -2.25
CA ASN A 23 15.23 -5.63 -3.07
C ASN A 23 15.62 -6.69 -4.11
N GLU A 24 15.73 -7.95 -3.72
CA GLU A 24 16.01 -9.07 -4.66
C GLU A 24 14.95 -9.13 -5.77
N VAL A 25 13.67 -9.15 -5.41
CA VAL A 25 12.55 -9.21 -6.36
C VAL A 25 12.55 -7.99 -7.29
N ALA A 26 12.85 -6.80 -6.76
CA ALA A 26 12.92 -5.57 -7.54
C ALA A 26 14.07 -5.57 -8.54
N ILE A 27 15.25 -6.06 -8.15
CA ILE A 27 16.44 -6.15 -9.00
C ILE A 27 16.23 -7.19 -10.10
N ASN A 28 15.70 -8.36 -9.75
CA ASN A 28 15.52 -9.46 -10.70
C ASN A 28 14.29 -9.31 -11.60
N ARG A 29 13.41 -8.33 -11.32
CA ARG A 29 12.14 -8.10 -12.03
C ARG A 29 11.20 -9.32 -12.00
N GLU A 30 11.27 -10.10 -10.93
CA GLU A 30 10.50 -11.34 -10.72
C GLU A 30 9.12 -11.06 -10.11
N ARG A 31 8.36 -10.14 -10.70
CA ARG A 31 7.04 -9.75 -10.18
C ARG A 31 5.94 -10.40 -11.00
N THR A 32 5.01 -11.09 -10.33
CA THR A 32 3.80 -11.60 -10.98
C THR A 32 2.57 -11.25 -10.16
N TYR A 33 1.56 -10.69 -10.81
CA TYR A 33 0.32 -10.28 -10.17
C TYR A 33 -0.85 -11.12 -10.67
N PRO A 34 -1.45 -11.95 -9.80
CA PRO A 34 -2.61 -12.74 -10.18
C PRO A 34 -3.84 -11.84 -10.40
N SER A 35 -4.72 -12.27 -11.30
CA SER A 35 -6.04 -11.64 -11.55
C SER A 35 -6.97 -11.64 -10.33
N SER A 36 -6.63 -12.44 -9.32
CA SER A 36 -7.37 -12.56 -8.07
C SER A 36 -7.24 -11.33 -7.16
N ILE A 37 -6.23 -10.47 -7.36
CA ILE A 37 -6.08 -9.19 -6.65
C ILE A 37 -7.29 -8.30 -6.98
N LYS A 38 -8.01 -7.85 -5.94
CA LYS A 38 -9.20 -6.99 -6.09
C LYS A 38 -9.01 -5.57 -5.60
N ALA A 39 -7.96 -5.31 -4.83
CA ALA A 39 -7.58 -3.95 -4.41
C ALA A 39 -6.06 -3.72 -4.52
N VAL A 40 -5.68 -2.51 -4.90
CA VAL A 40 -4.31 -1.99 -4.88
C VAL A 40 -4.27 -0.87 -3.86
N LEU A 41 -3.74 -1.14 -2.68
CA LEU A 41 -3.58 -0.17 -1.61
C LEU A 41 -2.25 0.58 -1.77
N VAL A 42 -2.34 1.87 -2.10
CA VAL A 42 -1.20 2.75 -2.30
C VAL A 42 -1.01 3.62 -1.06
N PHE A 43 0.07 3.36 -0.33
CA PHE A 43 0.40 4.12 0.87
C PHE A 43 0.89 5.52 0.50
N SER A 44 0.21 6.54 1.01
CA SER A 44 0.63 7.92 0.76
C SER A 44 2.01 8.20 1.36
N GLY A 45 2.76 9.08 0.71
CA GLY A 45 4.14 9.37 1.06
C GLY A 45 4.46 10.85 1.14
N PRO A 46 5.74 11.19 1.39
CA PRO A 46 6.21 12.56 1.28
C PRO A 46 5.99 13.21 -0.09
N GLY A 47 5.84 14.54 -0.09
CA GLY A 47 5.40 15.32 -1.25
C GLY A 47 3.89 15.18 -1.52
N THR A 48 3.50 15.48 -2.76
CA THR A 48 2.17 15.23 -3.31
C THR A 48 2.31 14.79 -4.77
N ASN A 49 1.20 14.61 -5.50
CA ASN A 49 1.27 14.34 -6.93
C ASN A 49 1.91 15.50 -7.74
N TYR A 50 1.84 16.73 -7.24
CA TYR A 50 2.38 17.93 -7.92
C TYR A 50 3.60 18.53 -7.22
N ASP A 51 3.70 18.38 -5.91
CA ASP A 51 4.74 18.97 -5.10
C ASP A 51 5.83 17.95 -4.79
N ARG A 52 7.06 18.41 -4.94
CA ARG A 52 8.25 17.60 -4.70
C ARG A 52 8.36 17.16 -3.22
N LEU A 53 8.11 18.10 -2.31
CA LEU A 53 8.22 17.97 -0.85
C LEU A 53 7.17 18.88 -0.20
N LYS A 54 6.75 18.51 1.00
CA LYS A 54 5.99 19.35 1.93
C LYS A 54 6.98 20.01 2.94
N PRO A 55 6.57 21.08 3.65
CA PRO A 55 7.40 21.67 4.69
C PRO A 55 7.87 20.65 5.72
N GLY A 56 9.14 20.73 6.14
CA GLY A 56 9.73 19.83 7.14
C GLY A 56 10.17 18.46 6.61
N GLN A 57 10.19 18.26 5.30
CA GLN A 57 10.62 17.01 4.67
C GLN A 57 12.04 17.11 4.11
N GLU A 58 12.74 15.97 4.12
CA GLU A 58 14.12 15.88 3.67
C GLU A 58 14.22 15.62 2.17
N GLU A 59 15.33 16.04 1.57
CA GLU A 59 15.54 15.98 0.11
C GLU A 59 15.44 14.55 -0.47
N TRP A 60 15.86 13.55 0.32
CA TRP A 60 15.78 12.15 -0.07
C TRP A 60 14.33 11.64 -0.18
N MET A 61 13.36 12.36 0.42
CA MET A 61 11.93 12.05 0.37
C MET A 61 11.23 12.58 -0.89
N ALA A 62 11.97 13.23 -1.80
CA ALA A 62 11.38 13.93 -2.93
C ALA A 62 10.59 13.01 -3.86
N TRP A 63 9.36 13.43 -4.20
CA TRP A 63 8.45 12.77 -5.14
C TRP A 63 7.95 11.39 -4.75
N MET A 64 8.15 10.95 -3.50
CA MET A 64 7.76 9.60 -3.09
C MET A 64 6.27 9.34 -3.28
N ASP A 65 5.39 10.27 -2.92
CA ASP A 65 3.95 10.11 -3.11
C ASP A 65 3.58 9.92 -4.59
N ARG A 66 4.06 10.81 -5.46
CA ARG A 66 3.87 10.72 -6.91
C ARG A 66 4.40 9.41 -7.48
N ASP A 67 5.56 8.95 -7.02
CA ASP A 67 6.19 7.73 -7.51
C ASP A 67 5.37 6.49 -7.07
N ARG A 68 4.85 6.48 -5.83
CA ARG A 68 3.92 5.43 -5.34
C ARG A 68 2.60 5.41 -6.11
N ILE A 69 2.00 6.56 -6.38
CA ILE A 69 0.77 6.66 -7.21
C ILE A 69 1.02 6.09 -8.60
N ARG A 70 2.15 6.44 -9.24
CA ARG A 70 2.52 5.89 -10.57
C ARG A 70 2.70 4.39 -10.54
N ALA A 71 3.36 3.85 -9.52
CA ALA A 71 3.51 2.42 -9.34
C ALA A 71 2.17 1.72 -9.12
N GLY A 72 1.27 2.29 -8.31
CA GLY A 72 -0.06 1.72 -8.12
C GLY A 72 -0.86 1.65 -9.43
N VAL A 73 -0.74 2.67 -10.30
CA VAL A 73 -1.37 2.66 -11.63
C VAL A 73 -0.80 1.53 -12.49
N ALA A 74 0.52 1.33 -12.45
CA ALA A 74 1.17 0.23 -13.16
C ALA A 74 0.66 -1.13 -12.65
N VAL A 75 0.61 -1.34 -11.33
CA VAL A 75 0.07 -2.57 -10.72
C VAL A 75 -1.38 -2.81 -11.13
N ALA A 76 -2.23 -1.79 -11.06
CA ALA A 76 -3.62 -1.92 -11.47
C ALA A 76 -3.74 -2.36 -12.95
N ARG A 77 -2.90 -1.82 -13.82
CA ARG A 77 -2.84 -2.22 -15.24
C ARG A 77 -2.29 -3.63 -15.44
N GLU A 78 -1.27 -4.03 -14.69
CA GLU A 78 -0.71 -5.39 -14.76
C GLU A 78 -1.74 -6.44 -14.32
N VAL A 79 -2.43 -6.21 -13.19
CA VAL A 79 -3.53 -7.07 -12.73
C VAL A 79 -4.65 -7.14 -13.78
N THR A 80 -4.99 -6.00 -14.38
CA THR A 80 -6.01 -5.92 -15.45
C THR A 80 -5.57 -6.72 -16.68
N ALA A 81 -4.31 -6.61 -17.11
CA ALA A 81 -3.77 -7.37 -18.24
C ALA A 81 -3.81 -8.88 -17.97
N THR A 82 -3.46 -9.32 -16.76
CA THR A 82 -3.58 -10.74 -16.35
C THR A 82 -5.03 -11.20 -16.42
N ALA A 83 -5.97 -10.45 -15.81
CA ALA A 83 -7.39 -10.79 -15.81
C ALA A 83 -7.98 -10.86 -17.23
N MET A 84 -7.63 -9.91 -18.11
CA MET A 84 -8.04 -9.95 -19.51
C MET A 84 -7.41 -11.13 -20.25
N SER A 85 -6.15 -11.46 -19.95
CA SER A 85 -5.48 -12.57 -20.62
C SER A 85 -6.17 -13.91 -20.34
N GLU A 86 -6.58 -14.12 -19.10
CA GLU A 86 -7.37 -15.27 -18.67
C GLU A 86 -8.76 -15.27 -19.33
N ALA A 87 -9.47 -14.13 -19.29
CA ALA A 87 -10.82 -14.03 -19.82
C ALA A 87 -10.90 -14.18 -21.35
N LEU A 88 -9.87 -13.75 -22.08
CA LEU A 88 -9.85 -13.74 -23.54
C LEU A 88 -9.04 -14.90 -24.14
N GLY A 89 -8.37 -15.71 -23.31
CA GLY A 89 -7.55 -16.84 -23.78
C GLY A 89 -6.33 -16.43 -24.61
N ARG A 90 -5.86 -15.18 -24.50
CA ARG A 90 -4.69 -14.66 -25.22
C ARG A 90 -3.88 -13.73 -24.34
N ARG A 91 -2.56 -13.67 -24.53
CA ARG A 91 -1.71 -12.74 -23.79
C ARG A 91 -2.04 -11.28 -24.13
N ILE A 92 -2.34 -10.48 -23.12
CA ILE A 92 -2.49 -9.02 -23.19
C ILE A 92 -1.25 -8.37 -22.58
N ARG A 93 -0.68 -7.36 -23.24
CA ARG A 93 0.42 -6.58 -22.68
C ARG A 93 -0.11 -5.41 -21.86
N THR A 94 0.59 -5.03 -20.81
CA THR A 94 0.21 -3.94 -19.91
C THR A 94 0.05 -2.59 -20.62
N ASP A 95 0.81 -2.35 -21.69
CA ASP A 95 0.73 -1.11 -22.49
C ASP A 95 -0.52 -1.04 -23.39
N GLU A 96 -1.23 -2.17 -23.58
CA GLU A 96 -2.50 -2.23 -24.31
C GLU A 96 -3.71 -1.93 -23.41
N VAL A 97 -3.54 -1.94 -22.08
CA VAL A 97 -4.63 -1.76 -21.11
C VAL A 97 -5.12 -0.31 -21.09
N THR A 98 -6.40 -0.12 -21.38
CA THR A 98 -7.10 1.17 -21.34
C THR A 98 -7.79 1.41 -20.00
N PRO A 99 -8.19 2.65 -19.67
CA PRO A 99 -9.03 2.92 -18.50
C PRO A 99 -10.35 2.15 -18.50
N GLY A 100 -10.96 1.92 -19.68
CA GLY A 100 -12.19 1.12 -19.79
C GLY A 100 -11.96 -0.35 -19.46
N ASP A 101 -10.78 -0.88 -19.76
CA ASP A 101 -10.40 -2.23 -19.35
C ASP A 101 -10.21 -2.32 -17.83
N VAL A 102 -9.58 -1.32 -17.21
CA VAL A 102 -9.46 -1.24 -15.74
C VAL A 102 -10.84 -1.15 -15.09
N GLU A 103 -11.77 -0.41 -15.68
CA GLU A 103 -13.14 -0.30 -15.18
C GLU A 103 -13.84 -1.66 -15.18
N LYS A 104 -13.64 -2.45 -16.24
CA LYS A 104 -14.32 -3.73 -16.43
C LYS A 104 -13.66 -4.90 -15.69
N TYR A 105 -12.33 -4.98 -15.72
CA TYR A 105 -11.56 -6.15 -15.25
C TYR A 105 -10.62 -5.83 -14.09
N GLY A 106 -10.34 -4.55 -13.85
CA GLY A 106 -9.31 -4.11 -12.93
C GLY A 106 -9.72 -4.10 -11.44
N PRO A 107 -8.72 -4.09 -10.54
CA PRO A 107 -8.92 -3.93 -9.11
C PRO A 107 -9.34 -2.50 -8.75
N TYR A 108 -9.84 -2.31 -7.54
CA TYR A 108 -9.95 -0.97 -6.97
C TYR A 108 -8.57 -0.40 -6.67
N PHE A 109 -8.32 0.84 -7.09
CA PHE A 109 -7.18 1.63 -6.67
C PHE A 109 -7.56 2.38 -5.39
N VAL A 110 -6.91 2.05 -4.29
CA VAL A 110 -7.21 2.62 -2.97
C VAL A 110 -6.09 3.54 -2.55
N TYR A 111 -6.44 4.78 -2.20
CA TYR A 111 -5.51 5.79 -1.73
C TYR A 111 -6.08 6.46 -0.49
N ASN A 112 -5.25 6.62 0.53
CA ASN A 112 -5.69 7.17 1.82
C ASN A 112 -4.55 7.95 2.43
N GLY A 113 -4.26 9.10 1.83
CA GLY A 113 -3.30 10.06 2.36
C GLY A 113 -3.91 11.03 3.34
N ILE A 114 -3.07 11.95 3.82
CA ILE A 114 -3.52 13.07 4.66
C ILE A 114 -4.41 14.02 3.84
N PRO A 115 -5.17 14.95 4.46
CA PRO A 115 -6.12 15.80 3.74
C PRO A 115 -5.55 16.53 2.52
N LEU A 116 -4.33 17.07 2.62
CA LEU A 116 -3.65 17.73 1.50
C LEU A 116 -3.36 16.76 0.34
N GLU A 117 -2.87 15.56 0.64
CA GLU A 117 -2.53 14.53 -0.34
C GLU A 117 -3.79 14.04 -1.07
N ASN A 118 -4.85 13.72 -0.32
CA ASN A 118 -6.12 13.30 -0.88
C ASN A 118 -6.73 14.39 -1.78
N LYS A 119 -6.72 15.65 -1.32
CA LYS A 119 -7.18 16.78 -2.13
C LYS A 119 -6.43 16.87 -3.46
N VAL A 120 -5.10 16.88 -3.40
CA VAL A 120 -4.25 16.97 -4.59
C VAL A 120 -4.44 15.76 -5.52
N PHE A 121 -4.61 14.56 -4.97
CA PHE A 121 -4.85 13.37 -5.77
C PHE A 121 -6.23 13.42 -6.46
N ARG A 122 -7.28 13.90 -5.78
CA ARG A 122 -8.60 14.14 -6.39
C ARG A 122 -8.50 15.13 -7.56
N GLU A 123 -7.78 16.24 -7.39
CA GLU A 123 -7.53 17.21 -8.46
C GLU A 123 -6.81 16.54 -9.65
N ALA A 124 -5.78 15.74 -9.37
CA ALA A 124 -5.04 15.01 -10.40
C ALA A 124 -5.91 14.04 -11.21
N LEU A 125 -6.84 13.34 -10.58
CA LEU A 125 -7.78 12.43 -11.24
C LEU A 125 -8.75 13.16 -12.18
N THR A 126 -9.08 14.42 -11.90
CA THR A 126 -9.99 15.21 -12.75
C THR A 126 -9.31 15.80 -13.99
N SER A 127 -7.97 15.83 -14.02
CA SER A 127 -7.21 16.27 -15.19
C SER A 127 -7.36 15.31 -16.37
N GLU A 128 -7.18 15.79 -17.60
CA GLU A 128 -7.20 14.93 -18.81
C GLU A 128 -6.16 13.81 -18.76
N VAL A 129 -5.01 14.07 -18.15
CA VAL A 129 -3.98 13.04 -17.93
C VAL A 129 -4.44 12.01 -16.90
N GLY A 130 -5.13 12.46 -15.83
CA GLY A 130 -5.68 11.58 -14.79
C GLY A 130 -6.75 10.64 -15.33
N LYS A 131 -7.73 11.17 -16.08
CA LYS A 131 -8.81 10.40 -16.72
C LYS A 131 -8.29 9.30 -17.65
N ARG A 132 -7.13 9.51 -18.28
CA ARG A 132 -6.47 8.50 -19.15
C ARG A 132 -5.69 7.43 -18.37
N LYS A 133 -5.52 7.58 -17.06
CA LYS A 133 -4.75 6.65 -16.22
C LYS A 133 -5.65 5.67 -15.48
N LEU A 134 -6.67 6.17 -14.80
CA LEU A 134 -7.58 5.37 -13.97
C LEU A 134 -9.03 5.85 -14.14
N PRO A 135 -10.00 4.93 -14.25
CA PRO A 135 -11.41 5.30 -14.24
C PRO A 135 -11.84 5.67 -12.81
N LYS A 136 -12.58 6.78 -12.65
CA LYS A 136 -12.99 7.30 -11.34
C LYS A 136 -13.79 6.28 -10.51
N SER A 137 -14.58 5.44 -11.16
CA SER A 137 -15.38 4.37 -10.55
C SER A 137 -14.54 3.28 -9.86
N LYS A 138 -13.26 3.15 -10.22
CA LYS A 138 -12.32 2.22 -9.58
C LYS A 138 -11.37 2.89 -8.60
N VAL A 139 -11.50 4.19 -8.35
CA VAL A 139 -10.65 4.89 -7.40
C VAL A 139 -11.43 5.16 -6.11
N LEU A 140 -10.97 4.55 -5.02
CA LEU A 140 -11.46 4.85 -3.68
C LEU A 140 -10.44 5.70 -2.94
N ILE A 141 -10.86 6.88 -2.51
CA ILE A 141 -10.06 7.76 -1.66
C ILE A 141 -10.71 7.82 -0.28
N ILE A 142 -9.99 7.36 0.74
CA ILE A 142 -10.47 7.31 2.13
C ILE A 142 -9.87 8.50 2.88
N ASP A 143 -10.73 9.40 3.36
CA ASP A 143 -10.33 10.66 4.00
C ASP A 143 -10.17 10.55 5.51
N GLU A 144 -10.90 9.62 6.12
CA GLU A 144 -11.05 9.53 7.58
C GLU A 144 -10.85 8.10 8.08
N VAL A 145 -10.50 8.00 9.36
CA VAL A 145 -10.49 6.76 10.12
C VAL A 145 -11.35 6.95 11.36
N ARG A 146 -12.07 5.89 11.75
CA ARG A 146 -12.87 5.91 12.98
C ARG A 146 -12.01 5.56 14.19
N GLU A 147 -11.73 6.56 15.02
CA GLU A 147 -11.05 6.49 16.32
C GLU A 147 -11.74 7.42 17.33
N ASN A 148 -12.65 6.89 18.15
CA ASN A 148 -13.47 7.71 19.08
C ASN A 148 -14.24 8.86 18.38
N GLY A 149 -14.71 8.59 17.17
CA GLY A 149 -15.22 9.60 16.22
C GLY A 149 -14.56 9.40 14.87
N PHE A 150 -14.86 10.26 13.89
CA PHE A 150 -14.12 10.30 12.63
C PHE A 150 -13.00 11.33 12.76
N VAL A 151 -11.79 10.91 12.39
CA VAL A 151 -10.60 11.76 12.38
C VAL A 151 -9.87 11.62 11.04
N ASP A 152 -9.19 12.67 10.62
CA ASP A 152 -8.40 12.66 9.39
C ASP A 152 -7.29 11.59 9.43
N ILE A 153 -6.96 11.04 8.25
CA ILE A 153 -5.75 10.24 8.11
C ILE A 153 -4.52 11.10 8.41
N ALA A 154 -3.67 10.65 9.32
CA ALA A 154 -2.47 11.39 9.76
C ALA A 154 -1.17 10.59 9.61
N HIS A 155 -1.26 9.26 9.72
CA HIS A 155 -0.10 8.36 9.65
C HIS A 155 -0.50 7.00 9.12
N THR A 156 0.47 6.15 8.80
CA THR A 156 0.22 4.82 8.21
C THR A 156 -0.67 3.91 9.05
N ALA A 157 -0.67 4.01 10.38
CA ALA A 157 -1.63 3.24 11.17
C ALA A 157 -3.09 3.62 10.84
N HIS A 158 -3.39 4.91 10.61
CA HIS A 158 -4.70 5.35 10.12
C HIS A 158 -4.96 4.80 8.72
N GLN A 159 -3.96 4.81 7.82
CA GLN A 159 -4.10 4.26 6.46
C GLN A 159 -4.47 2.77 6.48
N VAL A 160 -3.79 1.97 7.30
CA VAL A 160 -4.11 0.53 7.37
C VAL A 160 -5.46 0.32 8.04
N LYS A 161 -5.72 0.99 9.17
CA LYS A 161 -6.99 0.86 9.90
C LYS A 161 -8.20 1.29 9.06
N SER A 162 -8.12 2.41 8.36
CA SER A 162 -9.23 2.89 7.52
C SER A 162 -9.54 1.93 6.38
N PHE A 163 -8.52 1.29 5.79
CA PHE A 163 -8.72 0.23 4.81
C PHE A 163 -9.51 -0.96 5.39
N TYR A 164 -9.16 -1.45 6.58
CA TYR A 164 -9.93 -2.52 7.23
C TYR A 164 -11.35 -2.11 7.64
N GLN A 165 -11.56 -0.84 7.99
CA GLN A 165 -12.91 -0.33 8.25
C GLN A 165 -13.78 -0.35 6.99
N GLU A 166 -13.20 -0.07 5.81
CA GLU A 166 -13.89 -0.24 4.53
C GLU A 166 -14.17 -1.72 4.22
N LEU A 167 -13.24 -2.63 4.50
CA LEU A 167 -13.48 -4.08 4.34
C LEU A 167 -14.65 -4.58 5.19
N GLY A 168 -14.78 -4.07 6.41
CA GLY A 168 -15.87 -4.40 7.33
C GLY A 168 -17.19 -3.68 7.05
N ASN A 169 -17.23 -2.70 6.13
CA ASN A 169 -18.41 -1.91 5.82
C ASN A 169 -19.20 -2.55 4.65
N PRO A 170 -20.44 -3.06 4.86
CA PRO A 170 -21.22 -3.70 3.79
C PRO A 170 -21.58 -2.77 2.61
N GLN A 171 -21.51 -1.46 2.81
CA GLN A 171 -21.75 -0.46 1.75
C GLN A 171 -20.48 -0.11 0.97
N SER A 172 -19.32 -0.54 1.43
CA SER A 172 -18.05 -0.27 0.76
C SER A 172 -17.87 -1.17 -0.46
N PRO A 173 -17.35 -0.65 -1.59
CA PRO A 173 -16.93 -1.49 -2.70
C PRO A 173 -15.80 -2.46 -2.34
N LEU A 174 -15.12 -2.24 -1.20
CA LEU A 174 -14.06 -3.13 -0.71
C LEU A 174 -14.59 -4.30 0.12
N HIS A 175 -15.87 -4.30 0.49
CA HIS A 175 -16.43 -5.32 1.38
C HIS A 175 -16.14 -6.74 0.89
N GLY A 176 -15.57 -7.57 1.76
CA GLY A 176 -15.29 -8.98 1.47
C GLY A 176 -14.12 -9.25 0.51
N ILE A 177 -13.32 -8.24 0.14
CA ILE A 177 -12.09 -8.47 -0.65
C ILE A 177 -11.05 -9.21 0.21
N GLU A 178 -10.41 -10.23 -0.36
CA GLU A 178 -9.35 -11.00 0.31
C GLU A 178 -7.93 -10.72 -0.24
N ASN A 179 -7.79 -10.41 -1.53
CA ASN A 179 -6.47 -10.32 -2.18
C ASN A 179 -6.12 -8.86 -2.49
N VAL A 180 -5.04 -8.38 -1.88
CA VAL A 180 -4.66 -6.96 -1.89
C VAL A 180 -3.20 -6.80 -2.31
N ALA A 181 -2.93 -5.91 -3.26
CA ALA A 181 -1.57 -5.45 -3.54
C ALA A 181 -1.23 -4.26 -2.63
N LEU A 182 -0.07 -4.33 -1.96
CA LEU A 182 0.49 -3.25 -1.14
C LEU A 182 1.55 -2.50 -1.94
N VAL A 183 1.40 -1.18 -2.10
CA VAL A 183 2.32 -0.35 -2.89
C VAL A 183 2.95 0.72 -2.01
N ALA A 184 4.26 0.61 -1.81
CA ALA A 184 5.06 1.60 -1.07
C ALA A 184 6.52 1.51 -1.50
N HIS A 185 7.36 2.44 -1.05
CA HIS A 185 8.80 2.26 -1.25
C HIS A 185 9.31 1.13 -0.35
N ILE A 186 10.36 0.44 -0.80
CA ILE A 186 10.90 -0.75 -0.12
C ILE A 186 11.20 -0.46 1.37
N PRO A 187 11.80 0.68 1.77
CA PRO A 187 12.06 0.92 3.18
C PRO A 187 10.81 1.05 4.05
N ASP A 188 9.66 1.48 3.52
CA ASP A 188 8.40 1.52 4.28
C ASP A 188 7.91 0.11 4.67
N PHE A 189 8.35 -0.93 3.95
CA PHE A 189 8.07 -2.33 4.30
C PHE A 189 8.82 -2.81 5.55
N VAL A 190 9.67 -1.97 6.17
CA VAL A 190 10.14 -2.19 7.54
C VAL A 190 8.97 -2.29 8.52
N ARG A 191 7.87 -1.53 8.30
CA ARG A 191 6.75 -1.45 9.24
C ARG A 191 5.38 -1.81 8.66
N ILE A 192 5.16 -1.62 7.35
CA ILE A 192 3.86 -1.91 6.72
C ILE A 192 3.36 -3.35 7.02
N PRO A 193 4.18 -4.41 6.87
CA PRO A 193 3.73 -5.78 7.12
C PRO A 193 3.29 -6.04 8.56
N PHE A 194 3.87 -5.30 9.51
CA PHE A 194 3.55 -5.41 10.93
C PHE A 194 2.25 -4.67 11.27
N TYR A 195 1.99 -3.52 10.62
CA TYR A 195 0.69 -2.86 10.72
C TYR A 195 -0.39 -3.75 10.11
N THR A 196 -0.16 -4.27 8.90
CA THR A 196 -1.15 -5.11 8.25
C THR A 196 -1.41 -6.38 9.04
N LYS A 197 -0.41 -6.97 9.72
CA LYS A 197 -0.61 -8.17 10.55
C LYS A 197 -1.54 -7.88 11.72
N LYS A 198 -1.24 -6.82 12.48
CA LYS A 198 -2.06 -6.41 13.63
C LYS A 198 -3.52 -6.25 13.22
N TYR A 199 -3.78 -5.44 12.20
CA TYR A 199 -5.16 -5.17 11.79
C TYR A 199 -5.82 -6.36 11.07
N ASN A 200 -5.05 -7.26 10.44
CA ASN A 200 -5.60 -8.51 9.89
C ASN A 200 -6.09 -9.42 11.01
N ASP A 201 -5.29 -9.56 12.07
CA ASP A 201 -5.64 -10.38 13.23
C ASP A 201 -6.89 -9.83 13.92
N GLU A 202 -6.92 -8.51 14.18
CA GLU A 202 -8.10 -7.84 14.74
C GLU A 202 -9.35 -8.03 13.84
N PHE A 203 -9.18 -7.94 12.52
CA PHE A 203 -10.28 -8.15 11.57
C PHE A 203 -10.80 -9.60 11.59
N ILE A 204 -9.91 -10.58 11.61
CA ILE A 204 -10.25 -12.01 11.73
C ILE A 204 -10.96 -12.29 13.06
N GLU A 205 -10.44 -11.75 14.17
CA GLU A 205 -11.04 -11.88 15.50
C GLU A 205 -12.46 -11.28 15.56
N SER A 206 -12.72 -10.22 14.76
CA SER A 206 -14.05 -9.64 14.62
C SER A 206 -15.00 -10.41 13.69
N GLY A 207 -14.57 -11.54 13.13
CA GLY A 207 -15.35 -12.39 12.23
C GLY A 207 -15.12 -12.13 10.73
N GLY A 208 -14.14 -11.30 10.37
CA GLY A 208 -13.74 -11.05 9.00
C GLY A 208 -12.93 -12.21 8.39
N HIS A 209 -12.84 -12.24 7.06
CA HIS A 209 -11.93 -13.13 6.35
C HIS A 209 -10.55 -12.47 6.23
N GLY A 210 -9.50 -13.21 6.60
CA GLY A 210 -8.13 -12.69 6.54
C GLY A 210 -7.68 -12.33 5.12
N LEU A 211 -6.83 -11.33 5.01
CA LEU A 211 -6.28 -10.87 3.73
C LEU A 211 -5.01 -11.64 3.32
N ARG A 212 -4.82 -11.74 2.01
CA ARG A 212 -3.58 -12.18 1.34
C ARG A 212 -2.95 -10.98 0.63
N PHE A 213 -1.66 -10.76 0.87
CA PHE A 213 -0.95 -9.58 0.40
C PHE A 213 0.08 -9.90 -0.68
N TRP A 214 0.08 -9.08 -1.74
CA TRP A 214 1.15 -9.02 -2.74
C TRP A 214 1.93 -7.72 -2.58
N ALA A 215 3.22 -7.80 -2.34
CA ALA A 215 4.04 -6.61 -2.09
C ALA A 215 4.63 -6.03 -3.38
N TYR A 216 4.40 -4.74 -3.62
CA TYR A 216 5.08 -3.95 -4.64
C TYR A 216 5.98 -2.92 -3.97
N GLY A 217 7.26 -3.28 -3.81
CA GLY A 217 8.29 -2.38 -3.30
C GLY A 217 8.88 -1.51 -4.40
N LEU A 218 8.77 -0.19 -4.28
CA LEU A 218 9.51 0.74 -5.15
C LEU A 218 10.94 0.90 -4.64
N ILE A 219 11.92 0.83 -5.55
CA ILE A 219 13.30 1.19 -5.23
C ILE A 219 13.35 2.71 -5.05
N ASP A 220 13.91 3.14 -3.93
CA ASP A 220 14.17 4.55 -3.64
C ASP A 220 15.13 5.16 -4.67
N ARG A 221 15.08 6.49 -4.79
CA ARG A 221 16.04 7.23 -5.62
C ARG A 221 17.48 6.93 -5.14
N LYS A 222 18.44 7.03 -6.07
CA LYS A 222 19.85 6.75 -5.78
C LYS A 222 20.31 7.58 -4.57
N GLY A 223 20.81 6.89 -3.54
CA GLY A 223 21.28 7.49 -2.29
C GLY A 223 20.23 7.65 -1.19
N SER A 224 18.96 7.34 -1.44
CA SER A 224 17.85 7.52 -0.47
C SER A 224 17.50 6.23 0.30
N ALA A 225 17.75 5.05 -0.27
CA ALA A 225 17.30 3.77 0.30
C ALA A 225 17.87 3.46 1.70
N VAL A 226 19.17 3.67 1.89
CA VAL A 226 19.88 3.42 3.16
C VAL A 226 19.39 4.36 4.27
N PRO A 227 19.46 5.70 4.12
CA PRO A 227 19.01 6.61 5.17
C PRO A 227 17.53 6.45 5.49
N HIS A 228 16.70 6.14 4.49
CA HIS A 228 15.29 5.86 4.71
C HIS A 228 15.10 4.61 5.58
N THR A 229 15.75 3.48 5.24
CA THR A 229 15.66 2.24 6.03
C THR A 229 16.15 2.44 7.47
N GLU A 230 17.29 3.12 7.63
CA GLU A 230 17.86 3.45 8.95
C GLU A 230 16.93 4.34 9.77
N SER A 231 16.18 5.24 9.14
CA SER A 231 15.18 6.08 9.83
C SER A 231 13.94 5.30 10.30
N GLU A 232 13.62 4.17 9.66
CA GLU A 232 12.40 3.39 9.92
C GLU A 232 12.61 2.32 11.00
N LEU A 233 13.81 1.74 11.14
CA LEU A 233 14.08 0.68 12.11
C LEU A 233 13.88 1.10 13.58
N PRO A 234 14.36 2.26 14.06
CA PRO A 234 14.11 2.68 15.43
C PRO A 234 12.62 2.95 15.70
N LYS A 235 11.90 3.46 14.69
CA LYS A 235 10.46 3.71 14.77
C LYS A 235 9.69 2.40 14.91
N LEU A 236 10.06 1.37 14.14
CA LEU A 236 9.48 0.02 14.24
C LEU A 236 9.54 -0.50 15.67
N VAL A 237 10.70 -0.42 16.32
CA VAL A 237 10.90 -0.86 17.71
C VAL A 237 9.99 -0.08 18.65
N THR A 238 10.03 1.25 18.57
CA THR A 238 9.21 2.15 19.41
C THR A 238 7.71 1.88 19.26
N TYR A 239 7.23 1.62 18.04
CA TYR A 239 5.82 1.34 17.78
C TYR A 239 5.41 -0.05 18.29
N ALA A 240 6.28 -1.05 18.17
CA ALA A 240 5.99 -2.38 18.69
C ALA A 240 5.96 -2.40 20.23
N GLU A 241 6.87 -1.69 20.91
CA GLU A 241 6.86 -1.54 22.38
C GLU A 241 5.56 -0.90 22.89
N ARG A 242 5.00 0.04 22.13
CA ARG A 242 3.71 0.69 22.44
C ARG A 242 2.49 -0.14 22.03
N GLY A 243 2.68 -1.35 21.49
CA GLY A 243 1.58 -2.20 21.00
C GLY A 243 0.87 -1.63 19.77
N HIS A 244 1.48 -0.67 19.05
CA HIS A 244 0.90 -0.10 17.83
C HIS A 244 1.05 -1.04 16.62
N LEU A 245 1.93 -2.03 16.71
CA LEU A 245 2.29 -2.98 15.67
C LEU A 245 2.27 -4.42 16.20
N ALA A 246 2.09 -5.39 15.30
CA ALA A 246 2.41 -6.77 15.60
C ALA A 246 3.93 -6.96 15.76
N ILE A 247 4.34 -8.03 16.42
CA ILE A 247 5.75 -8.42 16.58
C ILE A 247 6.25 -9.35 15.46
N GLU A 248 5.35 -9.82 14.61
CA GLU A 248 5.64 -10.62 13.42
C GLU A 248 5.00 -9.96 12.20
N PRO A 249 5.64 -9.99 11.02
CA PRO A 249 5.10 -9.40 9.82
C PRO A 249 4.00 -10.27 9.22
N SER A 250 3.08 -9.66 8.45
CA SER A 250 2.18 -10.41 7.58
C SER A 250 2.96 -11.24 6.57
N PRO A 251 2.47 -12.44 6.21
CA PRO A 251 3.00 -13.15 5.06
C PRO A 251 2.76 -12.31 3.79
N LEU A 252 3.81 -12.17 2.97
CA LEU A 252 3.75 -11.44 1.71
C LEU A 252 4.07 -12.40 0.56
N SER A 253 3.30 -12.29 -0.52
CA SER A 253 3.64 -12.80 -1.84
C SER A 253 4.39 -11.72 -2.63
N PHE A 254 5.25 -12.16 -3.57
CA PHE A 254 6.11 -11.31 -4.39
C PHE A 254 5.94 -11.65 -5.87
#